data_AF-A0A015J2W2-F1
#
_entry.id   AF-A0A015J2W2-F1
#
_cell.length_a   1.000
_cell.length_b   1.000
_cell.length_c   1.000
_cell.angle_alpha   90.00
_cell.angle_beta   90.00
_cell.angle_gamma   90.00
#
_symmetry.space_group_name_H-M   'P 1'
#
loop_
_entity.id
_entity.type
_entity.pdbx_description
1 polymer ?
#
loop_
_entity_poly.entity_id
_entity_poly.type
_entity_poly.pdbx_seq_one_letter_code
_entity_poly.pdbx_strand_id
1 'polypeptide(L)'
;MEIQIGDTSRNDIHRYSVITEFGNPSDELLREWAIYCGSVGEIVEENIDLNLYWVGMQKILPILSSIALDYIWLPVSSCSVECSFSMYNNLLNNDRQKPFLRIIKAINYVVF
;
A
#
# COMPACT_ATOMS: atom_id res chain seq x y z
N MET A 1 34.27 4.19 -6.99
CA MET A 1 33.18 4.87 -6.27
C MET A 1 31.95 4.69 -7.12
N GLU A 2 31.23 3.59 -6.90
CA GLU A 2 30.01 3.30 -7.64
C GLU A 2 28.88 4.12 -7.03
N ILE A 3 28.37 5.08 -7.80
CA ILE A 3 27.16 5.81 -7.44
C ILE A 3 26.02 4.84 -7.77
N GLN A 4 25.46 4.20 -6.74
CA GLN A 4 24.20 3.47 -6.89
C GLN A 4 23.12 4.49 -7.24
N ILE A 5 22.83 4.63 -8.53
CA ILE A 5 21.68 5.37 -9.02
C ILE A 5 20.47 4.60 -8.49
N GLY A 6 19.87 5.12 -7.41
CA GLY A 6 18.65 4.58 -6.84
C GLY A 6 17.62 4.41 -7.95
N ASP A 7 17.01 3.22 -7.96
CA ASP A 7 16.06 2.75 -8.96
C ASP A 7 15.07 3.86 -9.36
N THR A 8 15.28 4.44 -10.55
CA THR A 8 14.50 5.58 -11.07
C THR A 8 13.06 5.15 -11.39
N SER A 9 12.73 3.86 -11.26
CA SER A 9 11.41 3.30 -11.55
C SER A 9 10.31 3.72 -10.56
N ARG A 10 10.65 4.19 -9.36
CA ARG A 10 9.66 4.65 -8.35
C ARG A 10 8.95 5.95 -8.72
N ASN A 11 9.47 6.69 -9.68
CA ASN A 11 8.95 8.00 -10.06
C ASN A 11 7.85 7.93 -11.12
N ASP A 12 7.65 6.78 -11.77
CA ASP A 12 6.60 6.61 -12.77
C ASP A 12 5.24 6.34 -12.11
N ILE A 13 4.39 7.37 -12.08
CA ILE A 13 3.06 7.35 -11.49
C ILE A 13 2.16 6.27 -12.12
N HIS A 14 2.36 5.94 -13.40
CA HIS A 14 1.50 4.99 -14.13
C HIS A 14 1.71 3.54 -13.70
N ARG A 15 2.79 3.25 -12.96
CA ARG A 15 3.01 1.92 -12.36
C ARG A 15 1.96 1.59 -11.30
N TYR A 16 1.28 2.59 -10.75
CA TYR A 16 0.22 2.43 -9.77
C TYR A 16 -1.17 2.59 -10.40
N SER A 17 -1.36 2.05 -11.61
CA SER A 17 -2.61 2.08 -12.37
C SER A 17 -3.82 1.44 -11.67
N VAL A 18 -3.62 0.76 -10.54
CA VAL A 18 -4.70 0.33 -9.64
C VAL A 18 -5.43 1.52 -9.01
N ILE A 19 -4.74 2.64 -8.85
CA ILE A 19 -5.30 3.92 -8.42
C ILE A 19 -5.87 4.59 -9.67
N THR A 20 -7.18 4.76 -9.72
CA THR A 20 -7.87 5.21 -10.94
C THR A 20 -7.37 6.58 -11.43
N GLU A 21 -7.06 7.46 -10.50
CA GLU A 21 -6.59 8.82 -10.68
C GLU A 21 -5.21 8.86 -11.34
N PHE A 22 -4.42 7.79 -11.21
CA PHE A 22 -3.06 7.70 -11.75
C PHE A 22 -3.05 7.14 -13.18
N GLY A 23 -4.18 6.61 -13.67
CA GLY A 23 -4.34 6.18 -15.06
C GLY A 23 -4.36 7.36 -16.04
N ASN A 24 -4.91 8.51 -15.62
CA ASN A 24 -4.90 9.76 -16.37
C ASN A 24 -4.72 10.95 -15.42
N PRO A 25 -3.50 11.15 -14.89
CA PRO A 25 -3.26 12.15 -13.86
C PRO A 25 -3.34 13.56 -14.44
N SER A 26 -3.85 14.50 -13.65
CA SER A 26 -3.80 15.92 -14.00
C SER A 26 -2.36 16.45 -13.88
N ASP A 27 -2.05 17.56 -14.56
CA ASP A 27 -0.76 18.24 -14.43
C ASP A 27 -0.45 18.61 -12.97
N GLU A 28 -1.49 18.93 -12.19
CA GLU A 28 -1.34 19.25 -10.77
C GLU A 28 -1.00 18.02 -9.93
N LEU A 29 -1.61 16.87 -10.22
CA LEU A 29 -1.26 15.60 -9.58
C LEU A 29 0.17 15.15 -9.94
N LEU A 30 0.59 15.34 -11.18
CA LEU A 30 1.97 15.08 -11.61
C LEU A 30 2.98 15.96 -10.86
N ARG A 31 2.64 17.25 -10.66
CA ARG A 31 3.46 18.18 -9.87
C ARG A 31 3.59 17.71 -8.42
N GLU A 32 2.49 17.35 -7.78
CA GLU A 32 2.49 16.85 -6.40
C GLU A 32 3.25 15.54 -6.26
N TRP A 33 3.09 14.62 -7.21
CA TRP A 33 3.82 13.36 -7.26
C TRP A 33 5.34 13.58 -7.33
N ALA A 34 5.79 14.50 -8.18
CA ALA A 34 7.21 14.83 -8.27
C ALA A 34 7.78 15.39 -6.96
N ILE A 35 7.01 16.22 -6.25
CA ILE A 35 7.39 16.74 -4.92
C ILE A 35 7.49 15.59 -3.92
N TYR A 36 6.47 14.71 -3.88
CA TYR A 36 6.46 13.55 -3.00
C TYR A 36 7.67 12.63 -3.24
N CYS A 37 7.93 12.25 -4.49
CA CYS A 37 9.08 11.42 -4.85
C CYS A 37 10.41 12.05 -4.43
N GLY A 38 10.52 13.38 -4.50
CA GLY A 38 11.69 14.12 -4.01
C GLY A 38 11.86 14.05 -2.49
N SER A 39 10.76 13.98 -1.73
CA SER A 39 10.76 13.92 -0.25
C SER A 39 10.81 12.50 0.34
N VAL A 40 10.42 11.48 -0.42
CA VAL A 40 10.28 10.09 0.07
C VAL A 40 11.58 9.51 0.64
N GLY A 41 12.74 9.95 0.13
CA GLY A 41 14.04 9.51 0.64
C GLY A 41 14.35 9.96 2.07
N GLU A 42 13.65 10.97 2.59
CA GLU A 42 13.84 11.50 3.95
C GLU A 42 12.97 10.80 5.00
N ILE A 43 12.02 9.96 4.56
CA ILE A 43 11.05 9.28 5.41
C ILE A 43 11.65 7.97 5.91
N VAL A 44 12.53 8.05 6.91
CA VAL A 44 13.16 6.89 7.57
C VAL A 44 12.69 6.81 9.02
N GLU A 45 11.41 6.54 9.23
CA GLU A 45 10.89 6.12 10.55
C GLU A 45 10.20 4.77 10.41
N GLU A 46 10.68 3.79 11.16
CA GLU A 46 10.18 2.39 11.13
C GLU A 46 8.73 2.26 11.64
N ASN A 47 8.15 3.31 12.22
CA ASN A 47 6.80 3.31 12.81
C ASN A 47 6.00 4.58 12.44
N ILE A 48 5.95 4.94 11.16
CA ILE A 48 5.12 6.05 10.71
C ILE A 48 3.66 5.66 10.70
N ASP A 49 2.84 6.44 11.41
CA ASP A 49 1.39 6.46 11.21
C ASP A 49 1.08 7.11 9.86
N LEU A 50 0.77 6.28 8.87
CA LEU A 50 0.48 6.72 7.51
C LEU A 50 -0.72 7.67 7.43
N ASN A 51 -1.71 7.48 8.30
CA ASN A 51 -2.89 8.34 8.33
C ASN A 51 -2.50 9.74 8.82
N LEU A 52 -1.76 9.84 9.92
CA LEU A 52 -1.25 11.12 10.42
C LEU A 52 -0.30 11.79 9.44
N TYR A 53 0.57 11.01 8.79
CA TYR A 53 1.47 11.50 7.76
C TYR A 53 0.68 12.16 6.61
N TRP A 54 -0.26 11.43 6.00
CA TRP A 54 -1.00 11.96 4.86
C TRP A 54 -1.92 13.12 5.23
N VAL A 55 -2.54 13.12 6.42
CA VAL A 55 -3.27 14.30 6.94
C VAL A 55 -2.34 15.52 7.05
N GLY A 56 -1.11 15.33 7.53
CA GLY A 56 -0.10 16.40 7.60
C GLY A 56 0.29 16.96 6.21
N MET A 57 0.30 16.09 5.20
CA MET A 57 0.67 16.46 3.83
C MET A 57 -0.43 17.23 3.07
N GLN A 58 -1.68 17.29 3.56
CA GLN A 58 -2.79 17.97 2.85
C GLN A 58 -2.50 19.42 2.46
N LYS A 59 -1.69 20.15 3.24
CA LYS A 59 -1.34 21.54 2.95
C LYS A 59 -0.35 21.67 1.78
N ILE A 60 0.47 20.65 1.56
CA ILE A 60 1.57 20.66 0.59
C ILE A 60 1.16 19.93 -0.69
N LEU A 61 0.48 18.80 -0.52
CA LEU A 61 0.07 17.86 -1.56
C LEU A 61 -1.43 17.56 -1.42
N PRO A 62 -2.31 18.55 -1.60
CA PRO A 62 -3.75 18.39 -1.34
C PRO A 62 -4.40 17.27 -2.17
N ILE A 63 -4.04 17.12 -3.44
CA ILE A 63 -4.63 16.11 -4.31
C ILE A 63 -4.11 14.72 -3.95
N LEU A 64 -2.78 14.58 -3.88
CA LEU A 64 -2.13 13.30 -3.62
C LEU A 64 -2.42 12.79 -2.21
N SER A 65 -2.48 13.68 -1.21
CA SER A 65 -2.87 13.34 0.15
C SER A 65 -4.31 12.81 0.22
N SER A 66 -5.25 13.45 -0.48
CA SER A 66 -6.64 12.97 -0.53
C SER A 66 -6.70 11.56 -1.12
N ILE A 67 -6.04 11.35 -2.26
CA ILE A 67 -5.98 10.04 -2.91
C ILE A 67 -5.32 9.01 -1.97
N ALA A 68 -4.23 9.36 -1.32
CA ALA A 68 -3.57 8.45 -0.39
C ALA A 68 -4.50 8.05 0.77
N LEU A 69 -5.20 9.00 1.37
CA LEU A 69 -6.15 8.75 2.47
C LEU A 69 -7.32 7.84 2.05
N ASP A 70 -7.76 7.94 0.81
CA ASP A 70 -8.82 7.07 0.27
C ASP A 70 -8.33 5.63 0.06
N TYR A 71 -7.05 5.45 -0.30
CA TYR A 71 -6.49 4.15 -0.67
C TYR A 71 -5.71 3.44 0.45
N ILE A 72 -5.22 4.13 1.48
CA ILE A 72 -4.37 3.53 2.55
C ILE A 72 -5.09 2.43 3.34
N TRP A 73 -6.43 2.47 3.38
CA TRP A 73 -7.26 1.50 4.09
C TRP A 73 -7.79 0.38 3.18
N LEU A 74 -7.52 0.45 1.87
CA LEU A 74 -7.96 -0.58 0.97
C LEU A 74 -7.14 -1.86 1.21
N PRO A 75 -7.79 -3.02 1.35
CA PRO A 75 -7.06 -4.28 1.43
C PRO A 75 -6.24 -4.45 0.15
N VAL A 76 -4.97 -4.78 0.31
CA VAL A 76 -4.02 -4.97 -0.81
C VAL A 76 -4.48 -6.16 -1.65
N SER A 77 -5.40 -5.94 -2.60
CA SER A 77 -6.02 -6.89 -3.56
C SER A 77 -6.55 -8.23 -3.00
N SER A 78 -7.67 -8.72 -3.55
CA SER A 78 -8.13 -10.08 -3.25
C SER A 78 -7.07 -11.14 -3.57
N CYS A 79 -6.19 -10.90 -4.55
CA CYS A 79 -5.11 -11.82 -4.94
C CYS A 79 -4.08 -12.03 -3.82
N SER A 80 -3.71 -10.99 -3.06
CA SER A 80 -2.80 -11.16 -1.91
C SER A 80 -3.47 -11.90 -0.75
N VAL A 81 -4.77 -11.68 -0.57
CA VAL A 81 -5.60 -12.42 0.40
C VAL A 81 -5.79 -13.87 -0.05
N GLU A 82 -6.02 -14.13 -1.34
CA GLU A 82 -6.17 -15.45 -1.96
C GLU A 82 -4.84 -16.21 -2.02
N CYS A 83 -3.71 -15.54 -2.28
CA CYS A 83 -2.38 -16.13 -2.15
C CYS A 83 -2.11 -16.52 -0.70
N SER A 84 -2.49 -15.68 0.26
CA SER A 84 -2.43 -16.02 1.67
C SER A 84 -3.31 -17.25 1.96
N PHE A 85 -4.58 -17.26 1.53
CA PHE A 85 -5.48 -18.41 1.66
C PHE A 85 -4.98 -19.66 0.93
N SER A 86 -4.31 -19.53 -0.21
CA SER A 86 -3.75 -20.64 -0.99
C SER A 86 -2.50 -21.20 -0.32
N MET A 87 -1.65 -20.34 0.24
CA MET A 87 -0.55 -20.74 1.13
C MET A 87 -1.09 -21.47 2.36
N TYR A 88 -2.15 -20.95 2.99
CA TYR A 88 -2.83 -21.63 4.09
C TYR A 88 -3.46 -22.96 3.65
N ASN A 89 -4.09 -23.04 2.48
CA ASN A 89 -4.63 -24.31 1.95
C ASN A 89 -3.54 -25.33 1.64
N ASN A 90 -2.37 -24.91 1.15
CA ASN A 90 -1.23 -25.81 0.97
C ASN A 90 -0.69 -26.33 2.32
N LEU A 91 -0.73 -25.50 3.37
CA LEU A 91 -0.40 -25.93 4.73
C LEU A 91 -1.48 -26.86 5.32
N LEU A 92 -2.76 -26.57 5.10
CA LEU A 92 -3.92 -27.33 5.57
C LEU A 92 -4.10 -28.66 4.82
N ASN A 93 -3.70 -28.74 3.55
CA ASN A 93 -3.69 -30.00 2.80
C ASN A 93 -2.63 -30.97 3.32
N ASN A 94 -1.60 -30.47 4.02
CA ASN A 94 -0.54 -31.31 4.58
C ASN A 94 -0.85 -31.85 5.96
N ASP A 95 -1.72 -31.22 6.76
CA ASP A 95 -2.13 -31.80 8.05
C ASP A 95 -3.63 -31.61 8.32
N ARG A 96 -4.37 -32.70 8.13
CA ARG A 96 -5.64 -32.92 8.81
C ARG A 96 -5.40 -32.76 10.31
N GLN A 97 -6.17 -31.89 10.97
CA GLN A 97 -6.86 -32.03 12.27
C GLN A 97 -7.15 -30.60 12.75
N LYS A 98 -8.37 -30.07 12.60
CA LYS A 98 -9.54 -29.98 13.52
C LYS A 98 -9.57 -28.91 14.65
N PRO A 99 -8.49 -28.35 15.23
CA PRO A 99 -8.64 -27.21 16.18
C PRO A 99 -8.75 -25.83 15.50
N PHE A 100 -8.25 -25.67 14.27
CA PHE A 100 -7.97 -24.34 13.70
C PHE A 100 -9.18 -23.57 13.13
N LEU A 101 -10.30 -24.25 12.84
CA LEU A 101 -11.55 -23.61 12.38
C LEU A 101 -12.15 -22.63 13.40
N ARG A 102 -11.87 -22.80 14.70
CA ARG A 102 -12.24 -21.82 15.74
C ARG A 102 -11.40 -20.55 15.69
N ILE A 103 -10.11 -20.65 15.32
CA ILE A 103 -9.19 -19.52 15.24
C ILE A 103 -9.52 -18.67 14.00
N ILE A 104 -9.80 -19.30 12.85
CA ILE A 104 -10.20 -18.58 11.64
C ILE A 104 -11.52 -17.82 11.82
N LYS A 105 -12.52 -18.41 12.52
CA LYS A 105 -13.75 -17.68 12.87
C LYS A 105 -13.49 -16.49 13.80
N ALA A 106 -12.53 -16.61 14.73
CA ALA A 106 -12.19 -15.53 15.64
C ALA A 106 -11.46 -14.38 14.91
N ILE A 107 -10.55 -14.70 13.98
CA ILE A 107 -9.83 -13.69 13.19
C ILE A 107 -10.79 -12.99 12.21
N ASN A 108 -11.71 -13.71 11.55
CA ASN A 108 -12.71 -13.08 10.67
C ASN A 108 -13.69 -12.14 11.40
N TYR A 109 -13.90 -12.30 12.72
CA TYR A 109 -14.74 -11.39 13.50
C TYR A 109 -14.00 -10.13 13.99
N VAL A 110 -12.67 -10.10 13.88
CA VAL A 110 -11.83 -8.97 14.31
C VAL A 110 -11.46 -8.06 13.12
N VAL A 111 -11.69 -8.50 11.89
CA VAL A 111 -11.40 -7.75 10.64
C VAL A 111 -12.67 -7.19 9.98
N PHE A 112 -13.80 -7.16 10.70
CA PHE A 112 -15.02 -6.42 10.32
C PHE A 112 -15.51 -5.57 11.48
#